data_AF-A0A969E5B2-F1
#
_entry.id   AF-A0A969E5B2-F1
#
_cell.length_a   1.000
_cell.length_b   1.000
_cell.length_c   1.000
_cell.angle_alpha   90.00
_cell.angle_beta   90.00
_cell.angle_gamma   90.00
#
_symmetry.space_group_name_H-M   'P 1'
#
loop_
_entity.id
_entity.type
_entity.pdbx_description
1 polymer ?
#
loop_
_entity_poly.entity_id
_entity_poly.type
_entity_poly.pdbx_seq_one_letter_code
_entity_poly.pdbx_strand_id
1 'polypeptide(L)' 'MGLKDALYILENRGLRVKFSGYGKVAAQSIMPGTAVAGQVIALKLD' A
#
# COMPACT_ATOMS: atom_id res chain seq x y z
N MET A 1 -2.96 -10.52 1.31
CA MET A 1 -1.55 -10.11 1.29
C MET A 1 -1.19 -9.54 2.67
N GLY A 2 -0.04 -9.90 3.23
CA GLY A 2 0.42 -9.31 4.51
C GLY A 2 0.93 -7.88 4.32
N LEU A 3 0.94 -7.08 5.39
CA LEU A 3 1.48 -5.71 5.33
C LEU A 3 2.92 -5.66 4.81
N LYS A 4 3.76 -6.63 5.20
CA LYS A 4 5.18 -6.70 4.80
C LYS A 4 5.35 -6.83 3.28
N ASP A 5 4.55 -7.70 2.66
CA ASP A 5 4.58 -7.90 1.20
C ASP A 5 4.07 -6.64 0.49
N ALA A 6 3.02 -6.03 1.02
CA ALA A 6 2.46 -4.79 0.49
C ALA A 6 3.50 -3.66 0.49
N LEU A 7 4.17 -3.46 1.63
CA LEU A 7 5.22 -2.46 1.77
C LEU A 7 6.35 -2.72 0.78
N TYR A 8 6.85 -3.96 0.69
CA TYR A 8 7.93 -4.30 -0.22
C TYR A 8 7.59 -3.97 -1.68
N ILE A 9 6.42 -4.37 -2.15
CA ILE A 9 5.99 -4.15 -3.53
C ILE A 9 5.79 -2.66 -3.83
N LEU A 10 5.13 -1.93 -2.91
CA LEU A 10 4.76 -0.53 -3.12
C LEU A 10 5.97 0.41 -3.02
N GLU A 11 6.83 0.24 -2.01
CA GLU A 11 8.04 1.05 -1.84
C GLU A 11 9.05 0.78 -2.96
N ASN A 12 9.21 -0.47 -3.42
CA ASN A 12 10.07 -0.77 -4.58
C ASN A 12 9.57 -0.14 -5.88
N ARG A 13 8.27 0.17 -5.97
CA ARG A 13 7.70 0.91 -7.11
C ARG A 13 7.84 2.42 -6.95
N GLY A 14 8.42 2.91 -5.85
CA GLY A 14 8.60 4.33 -5.56
C GLY A 14 7.37 5.00 -4.96
N LEU A 15 6.40 4.23 -4.44
CA LEU A 15 5.28 4.78 -3.68
C LEU A 15 5.68 4.93 -2.22
N ARG A 16 5.15 5.96 -1.56
CA ARG A 16 5.22 6.07 -0.09
C ARG A 16 3.98 5.46 0.53
N VAL A 17 4.15 4.52 1.44
CA VAL A 17 3.01 3.84 2.08
C VAL A 17 2.68 4.47 3.43
N LYS A 18 1.41 4.82 3.63
CA LYS A 18 0.83 5.09 4.95
C LYS A 18 -0.15 3.99 5.28
N PHE A 19 -0.19 3.52 6.53
CA PHE A 19 -1.15 2.50 6.93
C PHE A 19 -1.67 2.74 8.34
N SER A 20 -2.81 2.16 8.66
CA SER A 20 -3.41 2.22 9.99
C SER A 20 -4.16 0.93 10.29
N GLY A 21 -4.08 0.48 11.55
CA GLY A 21 -4.60 -0.81 12.00
C GLY A 21 -3.48 -1.85 12.19
N TYR A 22 -3.88 -3.10 12.33
CA TYR A 22 -3.00 -4.27 12.45
C TYR A 22 -3.56 -5.41 11.59
N GLY A 23 -2.75 -6.42 11.28
CA GLY A 23 -3.20 -7.59 10.52
C GLY A 23 -2.99 -7.49 9.01
N LYS A 24 -4.01 -7.88 8.22
CA LYS A 24 -3.91 -8.02 6.76
C LYS A 24 -4.40 -6.76 6.04
N VAL A 25 -3.91 -6.53 4.83
CA VAL A 25 -4.41 -5.41 4.01
C VAL A 25 -5.86 -5.70 3.60
N ALA A 26 -6.77 -4.85 4.08
CA ALA A 26 -8.20 -4.92 3.78
C ALA A 26 -8.60 -3.95 2.67
N ALA A 27 -7.98 -2.76 2.62
CA ALA A 27 -8.24 -1.77 1.58
C ALA A 27 -7.01 -0.91 1.27
N GLN A 28 -7.03 -0.27 0.10
CA GLN A 28 -6.02 0.68 -0.36
C GLN A 28 -6.66 1.90 -1.03
N SER A 29 -6.06 3.08 -0.92
CA SER A 29 -6.61 4.33 -1.45
C SER A 29 -6.44 4.52 -2.96
N ILE A 30 -5.60 3.72 -3.61
CA ILE A 30 -5.31 3.80 -5.05
C ILE A 30 -5.75 2.51 -5.71
N MET A 31 -6.39 2.60 -6.88
CA MET A 31 -6.83 1.42 -7.61
C MET A 31 -5.63 0.62 -8.15
N PRO A 32 -5.75 -0.72 -8.25
CA PRO A 32 -4.79 -1.53 -8.98
C PRO A 32 -4.64 -1.06 -10.43
N GLY A 33 -3.41 -1.07 -10.95
CA GLY A 33 -3.12 -0.65 -12.34
C GLY A 33 -2.98 0.86 -12.55
N THR A 34 -3.18 1.69 -11.53
CA THR A 34 -2.85 3.12 -11.60
C THR A 34 -1.35 3.32 -11.80
N ALA A 35 -0.98 4.20 -12.74
CA ALA A 35 0.41 4.58 -12.97
C ALA A 35 1.04 5.16 -11.70
N VAL A 36 2.26 4.72 -11.39
CA VAL A 36 2.98 5.15 -10.19
C VAL A 36 3.83 6.37 -10.52
N ALA A 37 3.61 7.46 -9.78
CA ALA A 37 4.34 8.72 -9.94
C ALA A 37 4.76 9.31 -8.58
N GLY A 38 5.41 8.52 -7.73
CA GLY A 38 5.95 9.01 -6.44
C GLY A 38 4.90 9.39 -5.39
N GLN A 39 3.64 9.02 -5.63
CA GLN A 39 2.51 9.39 -4.77
C GLN A 39 2.41 8.53 -3.50
N VAL A 40 1.60 9.01 -2.55
CA VAL A 40 1.36 8.33 -1.28
C VAL A 40 0.13 7.42 -1.40
N ILE A 41 0.27 6.16 -1.01
CA ILE A 41 -0.84 5.21 -0.91
C ILE A 41 -1.19 4.94 0.55
N ALA A 42 -2.47 5.01 0.89
CA ALA A 42 -2.97 4.68 2.23
C ALA A 42 -3.55 3.26 2.24
N LEU A 43 -3.09 2.41 3.15
CA LEU A 43 -3.61 1.06 3.39
C LEU A 43 -4.42 1.02 4.68
N LYS A 44 -5.55 0.32 4.65
CA LYS A 44 -6.33 -0.02 5.84
C LYS A 44 -6.08 -1.48 6.19
N LEU A 45 -5.75 -1.73 7.45
CA LEU A 45 -5.48 -3.06 7.99
C LEU A 45 -6.60 -3.50 8.93
N ASP A 46 -6.97 -4.78 8.83
CA ASP A 46 -7.90 -5.48 9.73
C ASP A 46 -7.22 -6.70 10.38
#